data_AF-A0A958A787-F1
#
_entry.id   AF-A0A958A787-F1
#
_cell.length_a   1.000
_cell.length_b   1.000
_cell.length_c   1.000
_cell.angle_alpha   90.00
_cell.angle_beta   90.00
_cell.angle_gamma   90.00
#
_symmetry.space_group_name_H-M   'P 1'
#
loop_
_entity.id
_entity.type
_entity.pdbx_description
1 polymer ?
#
loop_
_entity_poly.entity_id
_entity_poly.type
_entity_poly.pdbx_seq_one_letter_code
_entity_poly.pdbx_strand_id
1 'polypeptide(L)'
;MKQSKFLKPIGLLLLTLLLVAVVVAPAAAQEPEEGDVQIQIIDFTDFLWNPADTLVARGDGTVLTKFNVIGAQQFSGFTFQVEYDASVIKPEKVEPGSLLPGTKGVDYFFNVQTGFGGDSCGDTAFTVNVVYFDPTVQINGTGDLFQVLWRSDPDAAVGDVGDICVDGAESQVVDNGGAVGPAVPTVNGTITIEPASIFKFQIGLEGGKNSGLEEPTTSDDIYTKVVINGIYPCDGGMVDALGFCTFNNATALPPYTVDISRFGYLDASASFDDPEDSSAVWLWAGDLNDDNVVNILDIQLMVSVLNAPVGTSPLSVAADFTGPGAPPAPDGLVNIIDLVLVAKNFGMSGPTDGSPGGGGSFPF
;
A
#
# COMPACT_ATOMS: atom_id res chain seq x y z
N MET A 1 6.21 -34.92 -59.27
CA MET A 1 7.55 -35.00 -58.65
C MET A 1 7.38 -34.84 -57.15
N LYS A 2 7.78 -35.85 -56.37
CA LYS A 2 7.70 -35.88 -54.90
C LYS A 2 8.86 -35.06 -54.32
N GLN A 3 8.57 -34.00 -53.56
CA GLN A 3 9.57 -33.33 -52.72
C GLN A 3 9.58 -33.97 -51.34
N SER A 4 10.74 -34.48 -50.98
CA SER A 4 11.06 -35.15 -49.72
C SER A 4 11.16 -34.16 -48.57
N LYS A 5 10.40 -34.41 -47.50
CA LYS A 5 10.72 -33.99 -46.13
C LYS A 5 11.94 -34.78 -45.67
N PHE A 6 13.09 -34.16 -45.42
CA PHE A 6 14.16 -34.76 -44.61
C PHE A 6 15.15 -33.68 -44.17
N LEU A 7 15.61 -33.78 -42.91
CA LEU A 7 16.63 -33.02 -42.21
C LEU A 7 16.23 -31.67 -41.56
N LYS A 8 15.97 -31.71 -40.24
CA LYS A 8 16.89 -31.17 -39.20
C LYS A 8 16.34 -31.43 -37.77
N PRO A 9 16.88 -32.44 -37.06
CA PRO A 9 17.07 -32.35 -35.62
C PRO A 9 18.53 -32.70 -35.31
N ILE A 10 19.43 -31.76 -35.56
CA ILE A 10 20.87 -31.91 -35.20
C ILE A 10 21.34 -30.73 -34.32
N GLY A 11 20.64 -29.59 -34.34
CA GLY A 11 21.00 -28.43 -33.52
C GLY A 11 20.74 -28.60 -32.03
N LEU A 12 19.74 -29.38 -31.62
CA LEU A 12 19.36 -29.50 -30.21
C LEU A 12 20.21 -30.54 -29.45
N LEU A 13 20.73 -31.57 -30.14
CA LEU A 13 21.56 -32.61 -29.53
C LEU A 13 23.01 -32.17 -29.32
N LEU A 14 23.49 -31.19 -30.11
CA LEU A 14 24.85 -30.66 -29.99
C LEU A 14 25.01 -29.63 -28.86
N LEU A 15 23.91 -28.99 -28.44
CA LEU A 15 23.93 -28.07 -27.29
C LEU A 15 23.84 -28.83 -25.96
N THR A 16 23.14 -29.98 -25.92
CA THR A 16 23.10 -30.85 -24.73
C THR A 16 24.42 -31.61 -24.52
N LEU A 17 25.17 -31.92 -25.57
CA LEU A 17 26.47 -32.58 -25.44
C LEU A 17 27.60 -31.62 -24.97
N LEU A 18 27.46 -30.31 -25.19
CA LEU A 18 28.46 -29.33 -24.77
C LEU A 18 28.36 -29.00 -23.26
N LEU A 19 27.21 -29.23 -22.62
CA LEU A 19 27.06 -29.05 -21.17
C LEU A 19 27.58 -30.23 -20.33
N VAL A 20 27.78 -31.41 -20.93
CA VAL A 20 28.26 -32.62 -20.23
C VAL A 20 29.79 -32.76 -20.29
N ALA A 21 30.49 -31.89 -21.03
CA ALA A 21 31.93 -31.99 -21.28
C ALA A 21 32.78 -30.95 -20.53
N VAL A 22 32.31 -30.38 -19.42
CA VAL A 22 33.22 -29.84 -18.39
C VAL A 22 33.74 -31.03 -17.60
N VAL A 23 34.58 -31.82 -18.28
CA VAL A 23 35.40 -32.84 -17.67
C VAL A 23 36.40 -32.10 -16.80
N VAL A 24 36.21 -32.24 -15.50
CA VAL A 24 37.20 -32.04 -14.45
C VAL A 24 38.54 -32.56 -14.95
N ALA A 25 39.43 -31.66 -15.39
CA ALA A 25 40.84 -31.97 -15.38
C ALA A 25 41.18 -32.22 -13.91
N PRO A 26 41.79 -33.37 -13.54
CA PRO A 26 42.24 -33.55 -12.18
C PRO A 26 43.30 -32.49 -11.95
N ALA A 27 42.94 -31.44 -11.22
CA ALA A 27 43.89 -30.51 -10.65
C ALA A 27 44.93 -31.39 -9.94
N ALA A 28 46.20 -31.19 -10.28
CA ALA A 28 47.31 -31.87 -9.62
C ALA A 28 47.06 -31.76 -8.12
N ALA A 29 46.95 -32.93 -7.46
CA ALA A 29 46.70 -33.03 -6.04
C ALA A 29 47.80 -32.27 -5.29
N GLN A 30 47.52 -31.02 -4.93
CA GLN A 30 48.16 -30.42 -3.78
C GLN A 30 47.65 -31.24 -2.59
N GLU A 31 48.59 -31.81 -1.82
CA GLU A 31 48.27 -32.32 -0.49
C GLU A 31 47.52 -31.19 0.23
N PRO A 32 46.29 -31.43 0.71
CA PRO A 32 45.61 -30.46 1.52
C PRO A 32 46.49 -30.23 2.75
N GLU A 33 47.01 -29.02 2.91
CA GLU A 33 47.48 -28.59 4.22
C GLU A 33 46.31 -28.84 5.18
N GLU A 34 46.56 -29.56 6.29
CA GLU A 34 45.61 -29.83 7.38
C GLU A 34 45.20 -28.53 8.08
N GLY A 35 44.62 -27.60 7.33
CA GLY A 35 43.81 -26.52 7.86
C GLY A 35 42.39 -27.05 7.97
N ASP A 36 41.90 -27.22 9.19
CA ASP A 36 40.50 -27.54 9.48
C ASP A 36 39.58 -26.67 8.61
N VAL A 37 38.89 -27.29 7.64
CA VAL A 37 37.77 -26.65 6.97
C VAL A 37 36.67 -26.58 8.02
N GLN A 38 36.62 -25.46 8.75
CA GLN A 38 35.54 -25.21 9.70
C GLN A 38 34.24 -25.16 8.89
N ILE A 39 33.39 -26.16 9.12
CA ILE A 39 32.02 -26.16 8.62
C ILE A 39 31.37 -24.87 9.14
N GLN A 40 31.02 -24.01 8.21
CA GLN A 40 30.33 -22.76 8.48
C GLN A 40 28.87 -23.12 8.79
N ILE A 41 28.40 -22.75 9.98
CA ILE A 41 27.06 -23.11 10.44
C ILE A 41 26.10 -22.06 9.89
N ILE A 42 25.23 -22.48 8.98
CA ILE A 42 24.08 -21.67 8.56
C ILE A 42 23.12 -21.54 9.74
N ASP A 43 22.73 -20.31 10.05
CA ASP A 43 21.76 -20.02 11.08
C ASP A 43 20.81 -18.90 10.63
N PHE A 44 19.59 -18.95 11.15
CA PHE A 44 18.58 -17.91 11.02
C PHE A 44 17.58 -18.04 12.15
N THR A 45 17.02 -16.91 12.57
CA THR A 45 16.04 -16.88 13.66
C THR A 45 14.63 -17.16 13.16
N ASP A 46 14.24 -16.54 12.04
CA ASP A 46 12.85 -16.61 11.56
C ASP A 46 12.70 -16.19 10.08
N PHE A 47 11.58 -16.57 9.48
CA PHE A 47 11.13 -16.13 8.17
C PHE A 47 9.69 -15.60 8.25
N LEU A 48 9.39 -14.51 7.56
CA LEU A 48 8.05 -13.91 7.60
C LEU A 48 7.69 -13.16 6.31
N TRP A 49 6.40 -13.16 5.99
CA TRP A 49 5.84 -12.23 5.01
C TRP A 49 5.66 -10.84 5.65
N ASN A 50 6.04 -9.80 4.91
CA ASN A 50 5.87 -8.41 5.33
C ASN A 50 5.20 -7.56 4.23
N PRO A 51 3.98 -7.04 4.47
CA PRO A 51 3.11 -7.40 5.60
C PRO A 51 2.64 -8.86 5.49
N ALA A 52 2.25 -9.47 6.62
CA ALA A 52 1.72 -10.83 6.65
C ALA A 52 0.27 -10.89 6.09
N ASP A 53 -0.51 -9.84 6.35
CA ASP A 53 -1.86 -9.65 5.81
C ASP A 53 -1.89 -8.32 5.05
N THR A 54 -2.48 -8.34 3.85
CA THR A 54 -2.56 -7.14 3.01
C THR A 54 -3.84 -7.06 2.20
N LEU A 55 -4.07 -5.89 1.62
CA LEU A 55 -5.28 -5.53 0.90
C LEU A 55 -4.90 -5.16 -0.53
N VAL A 56 -5.69 -5.61 -1.50
CA VAL A 56 -5.51 -5.28 -2.91
C VAL A 56 -6.85 -4.95 -3.56
N ALA A 57 -6.90 -3.87 -4.33
CA ALA A 57 -8.11 -3.49 -5.03
C ALA A 57 -8.48 -4.53 -6.10
N ARG A 58 -9.78 -4.79 -6.28
CA ARG A 58 -10.33 -5.63 -7.34
C ARG A 58 -10.07 -5.01 -8.72
N GLY A 59 -9.97 -5.85 -9.75
CA GLY A 59 -10.07 -5.42 -11.15
C GLY A 59 -8.75 -5.02 -11.80
N ASP A 60 -7.78 -4.53 -11.03
CA ASP A 60 -6.41 -4.26 -11.47
C ASP A 60 -5.42 -3.88 -10.36
N GLY A 61 -5.86 -3.87 -9.10
CA GLY A 61 -5.01 -3.47 -7.97
C GLY A 61 -3.76 -4.32 -7.86
N THR A 62 -2.66 -3.67 -7.47
CA THR A 62 -1.39 -4.34 -7.18
C THR A 62 -0.96 -4.10 -5.75
N VAL A 63 -0.32 -5.10 -5.13
CA VAL A 63 0.22 -4.99 -3.78
C VAL A 63 1.60 -5.63 -3.70
N LEU A 64 2.51 -4.99 -2.95
CA LEU A 64 3.88 -5.49 -2.76
C LEU A 64 3.99 -6.20 -1.42
N THR A 65 4.35 -7.49 -1.43
CA THR A 65 4.78 -8.20 -0.22
C THR A 65 6.28 -8.53 -0.30
N LYS A 66 6.92 -8.61 0.86
CA LYS A 66 8.34 -8.93 0.99
C LYS A 66 8.50 -10.20 1.80
N PHE A 67 9.39 -11.09 1.34
CA PHE A 67 9.76 -12.27 2.11
C PHE A 67 11.03 -11.97 2.91
N ASN A 68 10.86 -11.79 4.22
CA ASN A 68 11.91 -11.38 5.13
C ASN A 68 12.55 -12.58 5.82
N VAL A 69 13.84 -12.45 6.13
CA VAL A 69 14.57 -13.32 7.05
C VAL A 69 15.09 -12.49 8.23
N ILE A 70 15.07 -13.07 9.42
CA ILE A 70 15.63 -12.49 10.64
C ILE A 70 16.91 -13.26 10.99
N GLY A 71 18.01 -12.53 11.14
CA GLY A 71 19.26 -13.09 11.66
C GLY A 71 19.93 -14.10 10.74
N ALA A 72 19.79 -13.94 9.42
CA ALA A 72 20.50 -14.79 8.46
C ALA A 72 22.00 -14.71 8.67
N GLN A 73 22.66 -15.86 8.73
CA GLN A 73 24.11 -15.99 8.80
C GLN A 73 24.58 -16.97 7.74
N GLN A 74 25.51 -16.51 6.89
CA GLN A 74 26.29 -17.35 5.98
C GLN A 74 25.48 -18.02 4.84
N PHE A 75 24.41 -17.40 4.32
CA PHE A 75 23.75 -17.99 3.13
C PHE A 75 24.57 -17.67 1.87
N SER A 76 24.82 -18.68 1.05
CA SER A 76 25.43 -18.56 -0.28
C SER A 76 24.42 -18.66 -1.42
N GLY A 77 23.17 -19.00 -1.08
CA GLY A 77 22.10 -19.22 -2.02
C GLY A 77 20.87 -19.79 -1.33
N PHE A 78 19.76 -19.79 -2.06
CA PHE A 78 18.52 -20.37 -1.61
C PHE A 78 17.63 -20.77 -2.80
N THR A 79 16.74 -21.71 -2.51
CA THR A 79 15.61 -22.09 -3.36
C THR A 79 14.38 -22.02 -2.49
N PHE A 80 13.44 -21.13 -2.81
CA PHE A 80 12.14 -21.06 -2.13
C PHE A 80 11.01 -21.40 -3.10
N GLN A 81 10.15 -22.32 -2.71
CA GLN A 81 8.89 -22.59 -3.38
C GLN A 81 7.79 -21.74 -2.74
N VAL A 82 7.20 -20.84 -3.52
CA VAL A 82 6.10 -19.96 -3.11
C VAL A 82 4.82 -20.47 -3.75
N GLU A 83 3.84 -20.82 -2.94
CA GLU A 83 2.50 -21.23 -3.36
C GLU A 83 1.51 -20.09 -3.14
N TYR A 84 0.49 -20.01 -3.98
CA TYR A 84 -0.54 -18.99 -3.90
C TYR A 84 -1.88 -19.47 -4.49
N ASP A 85 -2.97 -18.83 -4.08
CA ASP A 85 -4.30 -19.03 -4.67
C ASP A 85 -4.42 -18.24 -5.99
N ALA A 86 -4.26 -18.93 -7.13
CA ALA A 86 -4.32 -18.31 -8.45
C ALA A 86 -5.73 -17.87 -8.88
N SER A 87 -6.77 -18.27 -8.14
CA SER A 87 -8.14 -17.80 -8.37
C SER A 87 -8.39 -16.41 -7.79
N VAL A 88 -7.55 -15.96 -6.85
CA VAL A 88 -7.69 -14.65 -6.18
C VAL A 88 -6.59 -13.67 -6.57
N ILE A 89 -5.34 -14.13 -6.69
CA ILE A 89 -4.17 -13.27 -6.94
C ILE A 89 -3.19 -13.91 -7.92
N LYS A 90 -2.39 -13.08 -8.59
CA LYS A 90 -1.32 -13.53 -9.50
C LYS A 90 -0.04 -12.73 -9.28
N PRO A 91 1.14 -13.38 -9.27
CA PRO A 91 2.40 -12.65 -9.21
C PRO A 91 2.63 -11.93 -10.55
N GLU A 92 2.66 -10.61 -10.51
CA GLU A 92 2.98 -9.79 -11.68
C GLU A 92 4.49 -9.67 -11.87
N LYS A 93 5.22 -9.52 -10.76
CA LYS A 93 6.67 -9.33 -10.78
C LYS A 93 7.30 -9.86 -9.51
N VAL A 94 8.45 -10.51 -9.65
CA VAL A 94 9.26 -10.99 -8.52
C VAL A 94 10.67 -10.40 -8.67
N GLU A 95 11.15 -9.72 -7.64
CA GLU A 95 12.40 -8.98 -7.66
C GLU A 95 13.35 -9.36 -6.52
N PRO A 96 14.68 -9.22 -6.71
CA PRO A 96 15.65 -9.33 -5.63
C PRO A 96 15.33 -8.39 -4.47
N GLY A 97 15.48 -8.89 -3.24
CA GLY A 97 15.31 -8.08 -2.04
C GLY A 97 16.58 -7.33 -1.63
N SER A 98 16.45 -6.46 -0.63
CA SER A 98 17.55 -5.60 -0.16
C SER A 98 18.70 -6.36 0.50
N LEU A 99 18.46 -7.59 0.98
CA LEU A 99 19.47 -8.41 1.64
C LEU A 99 20.41 -9.14 0.67
N LEU A 100 20.18 -9.04 -0.65
CA LEU A 100 21.04 -9.64 -1.66
C LEU A 100 22.20 -8.70 -2.01
N PRO A 101 23.42 -8.89 -1.45
CA PRO A 101 24.58 -8.10 -1.84
C PRO A 101 24.92 -8.26 -3.33
N GLY A 102 25.46 -7.20 -3.92
CA GLY A 102 25.97 -7.21 -5.30
C GLY A 102 24.93 -6.88 -6.37
N THR A 103 25.31 -7.11 -7.62
CA THR A 103 24.55 -6.79 -8.83
C THR A 103 23.98 -8.05 -9.47
N LYS A 104 22.65 -8.09 -9.67
CA LYS A 104 21.97 -9.20 -10.36
C LYS A 104 22.59 -9.47 -11.74
N GLY A 105 22.88 -10.74 -12.01
CA GLY A 105 23.48 -11.21 -13.27
C GLY A 105 24.99 -11.00 -13.36
N VAL A 106 25.60 -10.37 -12.35
CA VAL A 106 27.06 -10.18 -12.24
C VAL A 106 27.59 -10.96 -11.05
N ASP A 107 27.02 -10.72 -9.87
CA ASP A 107 27.48 -11.34 -8.61
C ASP A 107 26.63 -12.56 -8.23
N TYR A 108 25.35 -12.57 -8.63
CA TYR A 108 24.43 -13.67 -8.39
C TYR A 108 23.46 -13.89 -9.55
N PHE A 109 22.98 -15.13 -9.68
CA PHE A 109 21.85 -15.50 -10.53
C PHE A 109 20.55 -15.39 -9.72
N PHE A 110 19.51 -14.78 -10.30
CA PHE A 110 18.17 -14.70 -9.71
C PHE A 110 17.17 -15.16 -10.75
N ASN A 111 16.50 -16.28 -10.49
CA ASN A 111 15.63 -16.95 -11.44
C ASN A 111 14.31 -17.34 -10.80
N VAL A 112 13.23 -17.13 -11.55
CA VAL A 112 11.86 -17.39 -11.14
C VAL A 112 11.27 -18.37 -12.14
N GLN A 113 10.81 -19.51 -11.66
CA GLN A 113 10.22 -20.55 -12.49
C GLN A 113 8.80 -20.83 -12.03
N THR A 114 7.84 -20.78 -12.94
CA THR A 114 6.46 -21.18 -12.65
C THR A 114 6.40 -22.69 -12.42
N GLY A 115 5.67 -23.12 -11.39
CA GLY A 115 5.44 -24.51 -11.04
C GLY A 115 3.96 -24.77 -10.74
N PHE A 116 3.66 -26.00 -10.35
CA PHE A 116 2.36 -26.38 -9.82
C PHE A 116 2.44 -26.38 -8.29
N GLY A 117 1.40 -25.91 -7.62
CA GLY A 117 1.32 -25.95 -6.16
C GLY A 117 1.20 -27.38 -5.65
N GLY A 118 1.64 -27.60 -4.41
CA GLY A 118 1.29 -28.75 -3.61
C GLY A 118 -0.04 -28.56 -2.87
N ASP A 119 -0.39 -29.52 -2.01
CA ASP A 119 -1.65 -29.49 -1.26
C ASP A 119 -1.62 -28.53 -0.03
N SER A 120 -0.61 -27.67 0.10
CA SER A 120 -0.28 -27.02 1.39
C SER A 120 -1.04 -25.71 1.63
N CYS A 121 -1.01 -24.76 0.68
CA CYS A 121 -1.72 -23.48 0.84
C CYS A 121 -2.18 -22.82 -0.47
N GLY A 122 -1.89 -23.40 -1.64
CA GLY A 122 -2.25 -22.81 -2.93
C GLY A 122 -2.30 -23.84 -4.05
N ASP A 123 -3.06 -23.54 -5.11
CA ASP A 123 -3.21 -24.43 -6.27
C ASP A 123 -2.07 -24.24 -7.29
N THR A 124 -1.31 -23.15 -7.16
CA THR A 124 -0.28 -22.73 -8.10
C THR A 124 0.98 -22.31 -7.34
N ALA A 125 2.15 -22.48 -7.96
CA ALA A 125 3.41 -22.11 -7.34
C ALA A 125 4.40 -21.45 -8.30
N PHE A 126 5.41 -20.81 -7.74
CA PHE A 126 6.65 -20.47 -8.43
C PHE A 126 7.85 -20.70 -7.51
N THR A 127 9.01 -20.98 -8.11
CA THR A 127 10.26 -21.20 -7.40
C THR A 127 11.19 -20.02 -7.62
N VAL A 128 11.69 -19.42 -6.54
CA VAL A 128 12.74 -18.40 -6.56
C VAL A 128 14.08 -19.07 -6.25
N ASN A 129 15.03 -18.95 -7.17
CA ASN A 129 16.38 -19.49 -7.03
C ASN A 129 17.41 -18.37 -7.04
N VAL A 130 18.25 -18.32 -6.01
CA VAL A 130 19.40 -17.42 -5.91
C VAL A 130 20.68 -18.21 -5.67
N VAL A 131 21.69 -17.97 -6.51
CA VAL A 131 23.02 -18.58 -6.40
C VAL A 131 24.09 -17.52 -6.65
N TYR A 132 25.01 -17.35 -5.70
CA TYR A 132 26.18 -16.48 -5.87
C TYR A 132 27.26 -17.14 -6.72
N PHE A 133 27.91 -16.37 -7.60
CA PHE A 133 29.04 -16.87 -8.39
C PHE A 133 30.36 -16.77 -7.62
N ASP A 134 30.46 -15.80 -6.72
CA ASP A 134 31.59 -15.64 -5.81
C ASP A 134 31.28 -16.34 -4.48
N PRO A 135 32.00 -17.43 -4.14
CA PRO A 135 31.78 -18.17 -2.91
C PRO A 135 32.28 -17.43 -1.66
N THR A 136 32.72 -16.17 -1.77
CA THR A 136 33.03 -15.31 -0.63
C THR A 136 31.87 -14.37 -0.28
N VAL A 137 30.91 -14.19 -1.19
CA VAL A 137 29.73 -13.36 -0.94
C VAL A 137 28.73 -14.16 -0.12
N GLN A 138 28.27 -13.55 0.97
CA GLN A 138 27.32 -14.18 1.89
C GLN A 138 26.20 -13.21 2.22
N ILE A 139 24.98 -13.73 2.29
CA ILE A 139 23.83 -13.02 2.84
C ILE A 139 23.94 -13.09 4.36
N ASN A 140 23.98 -11.93 5.01
CA ASN A 140 24.03 -11.80 6.46
C ASN A 140 23.10 -10.69 6.94
N GLY A 141 22.46 -10.88 8.09
CA GLY A 141 21.63 -9.87 8.76
C GLY A 141 20.13 -10.13 8.64
N THR A 142 19.35 -9.04 8.76
CA THR A 142 17.88 -9.07 8.72
C THR A 142 17.40 -8.15 7.61
N GLY A 143 16.47 -8.64 6.78
CA GLY A 143 15.93 -7.89 5.64
C GLY A 143 15.13 -8.77 4.70
N ASP A 144 14.74 -8.23 3.55
CA ASP A 144 14.01 -8.95 2.50
C ASP A 144 14.96 -9.70 1.56
N LEU A 145 14.67 -10.97 1.32
CA LEU A 145 15.39 -11.82 0.37
C LEU A 145 14.88 -11.63 -1.06
N PHE A 146 13.56 -11.49 -1.19
CA PHE A 146 12.88 -11.13 -2.43
C PHE A 146 11.57 -10.43 -2.13
N GLN A 147 11.05 -9.73 -3.13
CA GLN A 147 9.75 -9.07 -3.07
C GLN A 147 8.88 -9.49 -4.24
N VAL A 148 7.57 -9.55 -4.01
CA VAL A 148 6.58 -9.96 -5.00
C VAL A 148 5.54 -8.87 -5.13
N LEU A 149 5.41 -8.34 -6.34
CA LEU A 149 4.28 -7.50 -6.73
C LEU A 149 3.16 -8.42 -7.19
N TRP A 150 2.10 -8.50 -6.41
CA TRP A 150 0.89 -9.25 -6.71
C TRP A 150 -0.12 -8.36 -7.40
N ARG A 151 -0.97 -8.97 -8.22
CA ARG A 151 -2.14 -8.35 -8.84
C ARG A 151 -3.37 -9.18 -8.50
N SER A 152 -4.50 -8.53 -8.23
CA SER A 152 -5.78 -9.22 -8.07
C SER A 152 -6.20 -9.92 -9.37
N ASP A 153 -6.83 -11.09 -9.26
CA ASP A 153 -7.47 -11.70 -10.42
C ASP A 153 -8.71 -10.87 -10.81
N PRO A 154 -8.92 -10.55 -12.10
CA PRO A 154 -10.10 -9.81 -12.54
C PRO A 154 -11.43 -10.47 -12.18
N ASP A 155 -11.45 -11.79 -12.05
CA ASP A 155 -12.64 -12.58 -11.72
C ASP A 155 -12.85 -12.72 -10.20
N ALA A 156 -11.86 -12.39 -9.37
CA ALA A 156 -11.97 -12.43 -7.92
C ALA A 156 -13.04 -11.45 -7.41
N ALA A 157 -13.83 -11.87 -6.42
CA ALA A 157 -14.86 -11.07 -5.78
C ALA A 157 -14.30 -10.26 -4.60
N VAL A 158 -14.98 -9.16 -4.27
CA VAL A 158 -14.66 -8.41 -3.06
C VAL A 158 -14.88 -9.29 -1.83
N GLY A 159 -13.89 -9.30 -0.93
CA GLY A 159 -13.87 -10.13 0.26
C GLY A 159 -13.25 -11.51 0.06
N ASP A 160 -12.90 -11.89 -1.17
CA ASP A 160 -12.08 -13.08 -1.42
C ASP A 160 -10.72 -12.90 -0.75
N VAL A 161 -10.20 -13.98 -0.17
CA VAL A 161 -8.90 -14.02 0.51
C VAL A 161 -8.01 -14.99 -0.24
N GLY A 162 -6.94 -14.49 -0.83
CA GLY A 162 -5.90 -15.29 -1.47
C GLY A 162 -4.81 -15.62 -0.46
N ASP A 163 -4.60 -16.90 -0.22
CA ASP A 163 -3.50 -17.38 0.60
C ASP A 163 -2.19 -17.33 -0.18
N ILE A 164 -1.11 -16.95 0.49
CA ILE A 164 0.27 -17.10 0.00
C ILE A 164 1.07 -17.86 1.05
N CYS A 165 1.95 -18.78 0.63
CA CYS A 165 2.91 -19.35 1.56
C CYS A 165 4.23 -19.72 0.90
N VAL A 166 5.27 -19.82 1.73
CA VAL A 166 6.51 -20.50 1.38
C VAL A 166 6.40 -21.93 1.87
N ASP A 167 6.49 -22.90 0.97
CA ASP A 167 6.53 -24.31 1.33
C ASP A 167 7.91 -24.67 1.89
N GLY A 168 7.97 -24.84 3.22
CA GLY A 168 9.20 -25.20 3.91
C GLY A 168 9.78 -26.56 3.51
N ALA A 169 8.96 -27.50 3.03
CA ALA A 169 9.42 -28.84 2.66
C ALA A 169 10.18 -28.85 1.32
N GLU A 170 9.78 -27.98 0.39
CA GLU A 170 10.40 -27.82 -0.93
C GLU A 170 11.40 -26.64 -0.97
N SER A 171 11.58 -25.95 0.17
CA SER A 171 12.49 -24.81 0.30
C SER A 171 13.79 -25.18 1.01
N GLN A 172 14.89 -24.59 0.56
CA GLN A 172 16.23 -24.83 1.11
C GLN A 172 17.10 -23.57 1.06
N VAL A 173 17.98 -23.46 2.05
CA VAL A 173 19.11 -22.51 2.06
C VAL A 173 20.42 -23.29 2.01
N VAL A 174 21.45 -22.73 1.39
CA VAL A 174 22.76 -23.40 1.24
C VAL A 174 23.91 -22.50 1.69
N ASP A 175 25.00 -23.10 2.17
CA ASP A 175 26.24 -22.41 2.57
C ASP A 175 27.22 -22.31 1.40
N ASN A 176 28.36 -21.65 1.61
CA ASN A 176 29.39 -21.49 0.57
C ASN A 176 30.03 -22.82 0.11
N GLY A 177 29.86 -23.92 0.85
CA GLY A 177 30.26 -25.27 0.47
C GLY A 177 29.18 -26.05 -0.28
N GLY A 178 28.00 -25.48 -0.46
CA GLY A 178 26.82 -26.15 -1.03
C GLY A 178 26.13 -27.10 -0.06
N ALA A 179 26.47 -27.07 1.22
CA ALA A 179 25.77 -27.83 2.24
C ALA A 179 24.41 -27.20 2.52
N VAL A 180 23.39 -28.06 2.65
CA VAL A 180 22.02 -27.63 2.97
C VAL A 180 21.96 -27.20 4.44
N GLY A 181 21.36 -26.06 4.69
CA GLY A 181 21.14 -25.51 6.02
C GLY A 181 20.02 -26.18 6.80
N PRO A 182 19.63 -25.58 7.95
CA PRO A 182 18.44 -26.00 8.68
C PRO A 182 17.19 -25.97 7.80
N ALA A 183 16.19 -26.79 8.15
CA ALA A 183 14.91 -26.83 7.45
C ALA A 183 14.23 -25.45 7.48
N VAL A 184 13.73 -25.02 6.33
CA VAL A 184 12.95 -23.79 6.20
C VAL A 184 11.55 -24.06 6.78
N PRO A 185 11.02 -23.22 7.69
CA PRO A 185 9.65 -23.36 8.15
C PRO A 185 8.65 -22.96 7.05
N THR A 186 7.46 -23.55 7.06
CA THR A 186 6.34 -23.03 6.26
C THR A 186 5.88 -21.69 6.81
N VAL A 187 5.77 -20.69 5.94
CA VAL A 187 5.41 -19.31 6.32
C VAL A 187 4.21 -18.85 5.49
N ASN A 188 3.13 -18.46 6.17
CA ASN A 188 1.87 -18.07 5.53
C ASN A 188 1.69 -16.54 5.55
N GLY A 189 0.95 -16.04 4.58
CA GLY A 189 0.42 -14.69 4.52
C GLY A 189 -0.90 -14.68 3.74
N THR A 190 -1.62 -13.57 3.79
CA THR A 190 -2.92 -13.42 3.12
C THR A 190 -3.03 -12.11 2.35
N ILE A 191 -3.78 -12.14 1.25
CA ILE A 191 -4.14 -10.96 0.46
C ILE A 191 -5.66 -10.94 0.31
N THR A 192 -6.33 -9.92 0.83
CA THR A 192 -7.79 -9.79 0.70
C THR A 192 -8.15 -8.82 -0.42
N ILE A 193 -9.12 -9.21 -1.26
CA ILE A 193 -9.64 -8.37 -2.34
C ILE A 193 -10.58 -7.32 -1.77
N GLU A 194 -10.21 -6.07 -1.93
CA GLU A 194 -11.06 -4.92 -1.63
C GLU A 194 -11.81 -4.47 -2.89
N PRO A 195 -12.91 -3.70 -2.75
CA PRO A 195 -13.54 -3.06 -3.90
C PRO A 195 -12.53 -2.27 -4.74
N ALA A 196 -12.72 -2.24 -6.06
CA ALA A 196 -11.94 -1.38 -6.93
C ALA A 196 -12.18 0.07 -6.53
N SER A 197 -11.14 0.81 -6.12
CA SER A 197 -11.29 2.25 -5.89
C SER A 197 -11.43 2.99 -7.19
N ILE A 198 -12.58 3.63 -7.38
CA ILE A 198 -12.82 4.42 -8.57
C ILE A 198 -12.10 5.73 -8.41
N PHE A 199 -12.28 6.43 -7.30
CA PHE A 199 -11.45 7.59 -6.99
C PHE A 199 -11.37 7.88 -5.50
N LYS A 200 -10.30 8.57 -5.12
CA LYS A 200 -10.03 9.04 -3.76
C LYS A 200 -9.72 10.53 -3.83
N PHE A 201 -10.45 11.33 -3.06
CA PHE A 201 -10.22 12.78 -2.96
C PHE A 201 -10.07 13.19 -1.50
N GLN A 202 -9.34 14.28 -1.29
CA GLN A 202 -9.13 14.84 0.05
C GLN A 202 -10.12 15.96 0.31
N ILE A 203 -10.57 16.09 1.55
CA ILE A 203 -11.42 17.19 1.99
C ILE A 203 -10.59 18.07 2.90
N GLY A 204 -10.23 19.25 2.41
CA GLY A 204 -9.53 20.26 3.18
C GLY A 204 -10.53 21.11 3.97
N LEU A 205 -10.22 21.40 5.22
CA LEU A 205 -10.95 22.42 5.97
C LEU A 205 -10.12 23.68 6.08
N GLU A 206 -10.74 24.83 5.79
CA GLU A 206 -10.12 26.10 6.13
C GLU A 206 -9.85 26.19 7.64
N GLY A 207 -8.69 26.74 7.99
CA GLY A 207 -8.16 26.73 9.35
C GLY A 207 -7.18 25.58 9.63
N GLY A 208 -7.06 24.61 8.70
CA GLY A 208 -6.04 23.56 8.76
C GLY A 208 -6.40 22.36 9.64
N LYS A 209 -7.67 22.24 10.05
CA LYS A 209 -8.21 20.99 10.59
C LYS A 209 -8.23 19.92 9.51
N ASN A 210 -7.72 18.72 9.81
CA ASN A 210 -8.04 17.55 8.99
C ASN A 210 -9.54 17.25 9.17
N SER A 211 -10.22 16.95 8.07
CA SER A 211 -11.68 16.70 8.08
C SER A 211 -12.07 15.40 8.77
N GLY A 212 -11.12 14.50 8.98
CA GLY A 212 -11.23 13.36 9.88
C GLY A 212 -10.90 13.72 11.31
N LEU A 213 -11.92 13.84 12.16
CA LEU A 213 -11.69 13.96 13.60
C LEU A 213 -11.56 12.54 14.19
N GLU A 214 -10.54 12.31 15.03
CA GLU A 214 -10.58 11.21 16.00
C GLU A 214 -11.76 11.47 16.95
N GLU A 215 -12.64 10.48 17.09
CA GLU A 215 -13.90 10.60 17.83
C GLU A 215 -13.72 11.09 19.28
N PRO A 216 -14.30 12.26 19.64
CA PRO A 216 -14.91 12.43 20.94
C PRO A 216 -16.41 12.13 20.81
N THR A 217 -17.04 11.75 21.91
CA THR A 217 -18.45 11.38 22.05
C THR A 217 -19.43 12.55 21.74
N THR A 218 -19.49 13.05 20.52
CA THR A 218 -20.34 14.17 20.08
C THR A 218 -21.32 13.75 19.00
N SER A 219 -22.40 14.54 18.84
CA SER A 219 -23.53 14.30 17.92
C SER A 219 -23.12 14.17 16.44
N ASP A 220 -23.85 13.36 15.68
CA ASP A 220 -23.58 13.01 14.26
C ASP A 220 -23.48 14.21 13.30
N ASP A 221 -24.03 15.37 13.67
CA ASP A 221 -24.12 16.55 12.81
C ASP A 221 -22.80 17.35 12.69
N ILE A 222 -21.77 17.01 13.48
CA ILE A 222 -20.45 17.67 13.43
C ILE A 222 -19.50 16.99 12.42
N TYR A 223 -19.89 15.81 11.90
CA TYR A 223 -19.08 15.07 10.94
C TYR A 223 -19.18 15.66 9.54
N THR A 224 -18.11 15.48 8.77
CA THR A 224 -18.11 15.80 7.34
C THR A 224 -18.99 14.79 6.62
N LYS A 225 -20.12 15.26 6.09
CA LYS A 225 -20.99 14.46 5.25
C LYS A 225 -20.61 14.66 3.80
N VAL A 226 -20.55 13.56 3.06
CA VAL A 226 -20.26 13.54 1.63
C VAL A 226 -21.38 12.81 0.91
N VAL A 227 -21.85 13.39 -0.18
CA VAL A 227 -22.83 12.79 -1.08
C VAL A 227 -22.30 12.88 -2.51
N ILE A 228 -22.13 11.72 -3.15
CA ILE A 228 -21.61 11.54 -4.50
C ILE A 228 -22.80 11.24 -5.42
N ASN A 229 -22.91 12.01 -6.50
CA ASN A 229 -24.02 11.99 -7.46
C ASN A 229 -25.41 12.09 -6.81
N GLY A 230 -25.49 12.79 -5.67
CA GLY A 230 -26.73 12.99 -4.91
C GLY A 230 -27.25 11.78 -4.15
N ILE A 231 -26.59 10.60 -4.21
CA ILE A 231 -27.13 9.36 -3.67
C ILE A 231 -26.13 8.47 -2.93
N TYR A 232 -24.82 8.59 -3.18
CA TYR A 232 -23.84 7.68 -2.59
C TYR A 232 -23.01 8.36 -1.50
N PRO A 233 -22.82 7.75 -0.32
CA PRO A 233 -21.86 8.23 0.67
C PRO A 233 -20.42 7.85 0.28
N CYS A 234 -19.44 8.31 1.06
CA CYS A 234 -18.11 7.68 1.07
C CYS A 234 -18.22 6.19 1.42
N ASP A 235 -17.32 5.38 0.89
CA ASP A 235 -17.18 4.01 1.35
C ASP A 235 -16.74 3.97 2.81
N GLY A 236 -17.29 3.01 3.56
CA GLY A 236 -17.18 3.02 5.03
C GLY A 236 -18.14 4.01 5.71
N GLY A 237 -18.93 4.77 4.93
CA GLY A 237 -19.97 5.67 5.41
C GLY A 237 -19.47 7.03 5.89
N MET A 238 -18.16 7.25 6.01
CA MET A 238 -17.55 8.47 6.54
C MET A 238 -16.21 8.80 5.89
N VAL A 239 -15.71 10.01 6.13
CA VAL A 239 -14.36 10.48 5.75
C VAL A 239 -13.34 9.94 6.77
N ASP A 240 -12.18 9.47 6.31
CA ASP A 240 -11.13 8.94 7.20
C ASP A 240 -10.46 10.05 8.05
N ALA A 241 -9.65 9.65 9.05
CA ALA A 241 -8.94 10.56 9.97
C ALA A 241 -7.99 11.57 9.27
N LEU A 242 -7.58 11.29 8.04
CA LEU A 242 -6.71 12.16 7.24
C LEU A 242 -7.51 13.05 6.28
N GLY A 243 -8.83 12.93 6.31
CA GLY A 243 -9.74 13.72 5.50
C GLY A 243 -9.99 13.16 4.11
N PHE A 244 -9.74 11.87 3.87
CA PHE A 244 -10.02 11.27 2.58
C PHE A 244 -11.39 10.60 2.54
N CYS A 245 -12.06 10.79 1.42
CA CYS A 245 -13.23 10.03 1.02
C CYS A 245 -12.83 9.09 -0.12
N THR A 246 -13.16 7.81 0.02
CA THR A 246 -12.95 6.81 -1.04
C THR A 246 -14.32 6.45 -1.62
N PHE A 247 -14.39 6.30 -2.95
CA PHE A 247 -15.59 5.88 -3.66
C PHE A 247 -15.31 4.73 -4.63
N ASN A 248 -16.03 3.63 -4.46
CA ASN A 248 -15.76 2.32 -5.06
C ASN A 248 -16.95 1.79 -5.89
N ASN A 249 -17.99 2.60 -6.16
CA ASN A 249 -19.19 2.12 -6.88
C ASN A 249 -19.04 2.12 -8.41
N ALA A 250 -18.58 0.98 -8.96
CA ALA A 250 -18.14 0.85 -10.36
C ALA A 250 -19.26 1.01 -11.41
N THR A 251 -20.50 1.24 -10.96
CA THR A 251 -21.65 1.43 -11.85
C THR A 251 -21.92 2.88 -12.21
N ALA A 252 -21.34 3.84 -11.48
CA ALA A 252 -21.41 5.25 -11.81
C ALA A 252 -20.32 5.61 -12.84
N LEU A 253 -20.70 6.34 -13.89
CA LEU A 253 -19.75 6.89 -14.87
C LEU A 253 -19.51 8.37 -14.57
N PRO A 254 -18.31 8.92 -14.86
CA PRO A 254 -18.05 10.35 -14.72
C PRO A 254 -18.94 11.20 -15.65
N PRO A 255 -19.19 12.47 -15.32
CA PRO A 255 -18.64 13.20 -14.17
C PRO A 255 -19.22 12.74 -12.82
N TYR A 256 -18.38 12.73 -11.79
CA TYR A 256 -18.80 12.55 -10.40
C TYR A 256 -19.01 13.91 -9.76
N THR A 257 -20.26 14.23 -9.39
CA THR A 257 -20.56 15.41 -8.57
C THR A 257 -20.46 15.01 -7.10
N VAL A 258 -19.64 15.72 -6.34
CA VAL A 258 -19.44 15.49 -4.92
C VAL A 258 -19.93 16.70 -4.17
N ASP A 259 -21.00 16.52 -3.39
CA ASP A 259 -21.55 17.50 -2.47
C ASP A 259 -21.05 17.20 -1.06
N ILE A 260 -20.50 18.20 -0.39
CA ILE A 260 -19.90 18.07 0.94
C ILE A 260 -20.52 19.11 1.86
N SER A 261 -20.97 18.66 3.02
CA SER A 261 -21.53 19.51 4.07
C SER A 261 -20.89 19.19 5.41
N ARG A 262 -20.65 20.21 6.23
CA ARG A 262 -20.14 20.05 7.60
C ARG A 262 -20.58 21.24 8.44
N PHE A 263 -21.17 20.97 9.59
CA PHE A 263 -21.59 22.03 10.50
C PHE A 263 -20.42 22.96 10.88
N GLY A 264 -20.65 24.27 10.79
CA GLY A 264 -19.63 25.31 10.95
C GLY A 264 -18.94 25.73 9.65
N TYR A 265 -19.17 25.03 8.53
CA TYR A 265 -18.58 25.34 7.23
C TYR A 265 -19.64 25.51 6.16
N LEU A 266 -19.38 26.37 5.17
CA LEU A 266 -20.19 26.44 3.96
C LEU A 266 -20.11 25.13 3.18
N ASP A 267 -21.24 24.70 2.64
CA ASP A 267 -21.28 23.55 1.74
C ASP A 267 -20.37 23.75 0.52
N ALA A 268 -19.88 22.66 -0.05
CA ALA A 268 -19.12 22.66 -1.29
C ALA A 268 -19.67 21.62 -2.27
N SER A 269 -19.58 21.91 -3.56
CA SER A 269 -19.89 20.99 -4.65
C SER A 269 -18.76 21.01 -5.67
N ALA A 270 -18.19 19.84 -5.98
CA ALA A 270 -17.12 19.68 -6.95
C ALA A 270 -17.48 18.61 -7.99
N SER A 271 -16.94 18.72 -9.20
CA SER A 271 -17.15 17.75 -10.28
C SER A 271 -15.82 17.15 -10.72
N PHE A 272 -15.75 15.82 -10.78
CA PHE A 272 -14.57 15.08 -11.23
C PHE A 272 -14.89 14.36 -12.54
N ASP A 273 -14.23 14.79 -13.62
CA ASP A 273 -14.30 14.12 -14.92
C ASP A 273 -13.33 12.92 -15.01
N ASP A 274 -12.21 13.01 -14.28
CA ASP A 274 -11.18 11.97 -14.21
C ASP A 274 -11.05 11.43 -12.77
N PRO A 275 -11.33 10.13 -12.54
CA PRO A 275 -11.12 9.50 -11.25
C PRO A 275 -9.66 9.47 -10.77
N GLU A 276 -8.68 9.58 -11.68
CA GLU A 276 -7.26 9.52 -11.31
C GLU A 276 -6.71 10.87 -10.83
N ASP A 277 -7.44 11.97 -11.06
CA ASP A 277 -7.04 13.30 -10.60
C ASP A 277 -7.27 13.42 -9.08
N SER A 278 -6.22 13.09 -8.31
CA SER A 278 -6.20 13.30 -6.87
C SER A 278 -6.43 14.78 -6.57
N SER A 279 -7.67 15.11 -6.20
CA SER A 279 -8.12 16.47 -6.01
C SER A 279 -8.50 16.70 -4.56
N ALA A 280 -8.42 17.96 -4.12
CA ALA A 280 -8.88 18.38 -2.81
C ALA A 280 -10.12 19.27 -2.96
N VAL A 281 -11.16 18.98 -2.17
CA VAL A 281 -12.34 19.84 -2.03
C VAL A 281 -12.22 20.59 -0.71
N TRP A 282 -12.22 21.92 -0.76
CA TRP A 282 -12.06 22.78 0.41
C TRP A 282 -13.41 23.29 0.91
N LEU A 283 -13.66 23.10 2.20
CA LEU A 283 -14.77 23.72 2.91
C LEU A 283 -14.31 25.02 3.58
N TRP A 284 -15.14 26.06 3.46
CA TRP A 284 -14.85 27.40 3.98
C TRP A 284 -15.54 27.61 5.32
N ALA A 285 -14.80 28.10 6.31
CA ALA A 285 -15.30 28.21 7.68
C ALA A 285 -16.35 29.33 7.83
N GLY A 286 -17.30 29.16 8.74
CA GLY A 286 -18.10 30.27 9.28
C GLY A 286 -19.61 30.19 9.11
N ASP A 287 -20.17 29.13 8.55
CA ASP A 287 -21.63 28.90 8.58
C ASP A 287 -22.00 28.12 9.84
N LEU A 288 -22.23 28.86 10.92
CA LEU A 288 -22.50 28.28 12.26
C LEU A 288 -23.99 28.08 12.52
N ASN A 289 -24.85 28.65 11.67
CA ASN A 289 -26.30 28.55 11.80
C ASN A 289 -26.94 27.60 10.77
N ASP A 290 -26.16 27.06 9.82
CA ASP A 290 -26.58 26.11 8.78
C ASP A 290 -27.58 26.70 7.77
N ASP A 291 -27.41 27.98 7.42
CA ASP A 291 -28.19 28.68 6.39
C ASP A 291 -27.45 28.82 5.05
N ASN A 292 -26.24 28.24 4.96
CA ASN A 292 -25.32 28.26 3.83
C ASN A 292 -24.88 29.67 3.40
N VAL A 293 -24.91 30.63 4.33
CA VAL A 293 -24.45 32.02 4.13
C VAL A 293 -23.73 32.53 5.38
N VAL A 294 -22.44 32.86 5.27
CA VAL A 294 -21.72 33.46 6.39
C VAL A 294 -22.17 34.91 6.58
N ASN A 295 -22.93 35.17 7.64
CA ASN A 295 -23.54 36.45 7.90
C ASN A 295 -23.42 36.86 9.39
N ILE A 296 -24.18 37.89 9.78
CA ILE A 296 -24.07 38.45 11.14
C ILE A 296 -24.58 37.47 12.20
N LEU A 297 -25.49 36.56 11.85
CA LEU A 297 -26.02 35.54 12.76
C LEU A 297 -24.92 34.53 13.12
N ASP A 298 -24.04 34.18 12.19
CA ASP A 298 -22.90 33.29 12.46
C ASP A 298 -21.89 33.94 13.38
N ILE A 299 -21.60 35.23 13.16
CA ILE A 299 -20.74 36.01 14.07
C ILE A 299 -21.37 36.06 15.47
N GLN A 300 -22.68 36.22 15.59
CA GLN A 300 -23.36 36.22 16.89
C GLN A 300 -23.21 34.86 17.60
N LEU A 301 -23.38 33.75 16.88
CA LEU A 301 -23.15 32.41 17.41
C LEU A 301 -21.69 32.22 17.81
N MET A 302 -20.75 32.65 16.98
CA MET A 302 -19.31 32.59 17.27
C MET A 302 -18.95 33.34 18.56
N VAL A 303 -19.46 34.57 18.70
CA VAL A 303 -19.24 35.40 19.88
C VAL A 303 -19.84 34.75 21.15
N SER A 304 -20.94 34.01 21.02
CA SER A 304 -21.58 33.34 22.16
C SER A 304 -20.71 32.25 22.79
N VAL A 305 -19.78 31.68 22.02
CA VAL A 305 -18.83 30.64 22.46
C VAL A 305 -17.38 31.13 22.49
N LEU A 306 -17.13 32.44 22.32
CA LEU A 306 -15.78 32.99 22.38
C LEU A 306 -15.14 32.78 23.77
N ASN A 307 -13.90 32.33 23.79
CA ASN A 307 -13.12 31.83 24.93
C ASN A 307 -13.69 30.57 25.60
N ALA A 308 -14.67 29.90 25.00
CA ALA A 308 -15.14 28.62 25.52
C ALA A 308 -14.12 27.51 25.19
N PRO A 309 -13.84 26.60 26.13
CA PRO A 309 -13.14 25.36 25.84
C PRO A 309 -13.92 24.53 24.81
N VAL A 310 -13.20 23.95 23.86
CA VAL A 310 -13.74 23.03 22.85
C VAL A 310 -14.32 21.79 23.54
N GLY A 311 -15.47 21.31 23.05
CA GLY A 311 -16.17 20.15 23.62
C GLY A 311 -17.17 20.47 24.73
N THR A 312 -17.27 21.74 25.14
CA THR A 312 -18.31 22.20 26.09
C THR A 312 -19.72 22.21 25.48
N SER A 313 -19.83 22.27 24.15
CA SER A 313 -21.07 22.22 23.38
C SER A 313 -20.78 21.82 21.93
N PRO A 314 -21.78 21.36 21.17
CA PRO A 314 -21.62 21.13 19.72
C PRO A 314 -21.14 22.38 18.98
N LEU A 315 -21.68 23.56 19.34
CA LEU A 315 -21.29 24.83 18.74
C LEU A 315 -19.82 25.17 19.02
N SER A 316 -19.29 24.91 20.22
CA SER A 316 -17.88 25.18 20.52
C SER A 316 -16.91 24.19 19.87
N VAL A 317 -17.39 23.03 19.38
CA VAL A 317 -16.59 22.12 18.54
C VAL A 317 -16.56 22.60 17.10
N ALA A 318 -17.70 23.05 16.58
CA ALA A 318 -17.83 23.55 15.21
C ALA A 318 -17.19 24.93 15.00
N ALA A 319 -17.18 25.76 16.04
CA ALA A 319 -16.64 27.11 16.04
C ALA A 319 -15.11 27.19 16.21
N ASP A 320 -14.47 26.09 16.61
CA ASP A 320 -13.02 25.98 16.60
C ASP A 320 -12.60 25.53 15.19
N PHE A 321 -11.90 26.37 14.43
CA PHE A 321 -11.50 26.08 13.05
C PHE A 321 -10.00 25.79 12.92
N THR A 322 -9.21 26.26 13.89
CA THR A 322 -7.76 26.08 13.92
C THR A 322 -7.32 24.78 14.60
N GLY A 323 -8.22 24.21 15.41
CA GLY A 323 -8.15 22.85 15.93
C GLY A 323 -7.13 22.59 16.99
N PRO A 324 -7.01 21.31 17.38
CA PRO A 324 -5.89 20.87 18.19
C PRO A 324 -4.65 20.91 17.28
N GLY A 325 -4.08 22.10 17.09
CA GLY A 325 -2.87 22.31 16.32
C GLY A 325 -1.76 21.33 16.71
N ALA A 326 -0.89 21.03 15.74
CA ALA A 326 0.37 20.38 16.04
C ALA A 326 1.13 21.20 17.11
N PRO A 327 1.89 20.57 18.02
CA PRO A 327 2.65 21.26 19.05
C PRO A 327 3.42 22.47 18.51
N PRO A 328 3.44 23.60 19.24
CA PRO A 328 3.28 23.65 20.69
C PRO A 328 1.92 24.12 21.22
N ALA A 329 0.90 24.34 20.39
CA ALA A 329 -0.39 24.85 20.89
C ALA A 329 -1.60 24.36 20.09
N PRO A 330 -2.11 23.15 20.37
CA PRO A 330 -3.55 22.92 20.32
C PRO A 330 -4.17 23.79 21.39
N ASP A 331 -4.70 24.97 21.06
CA ASP A 331 -5.20 25.88 22.10
C ASP A 331 -6.51 25.38 22.73
N GLY A 332 -7.25 24.50 22.04
CA GLY A 332 -8.46 23.84 22.56
C GLY A 332 -9.53 24.84 22.98
N LEU A 333 -9.50 26.04 22.41
CA LEU A 333 -10.31 27.18 22.78
C LEU A 333 -10.83 27.86 21.53
N VAL A 334 -12.14 28.11 21.49
CA VAL A 334 -12.72 29.02 20.50
C VAL A 334 -12.22 30.42 20.79
N ASN A 335 -11.44 31.02 19.91
CA ASN A 335 -10.81 32.32 20.18
C ASN A 335 -10.87 33.30 19.00
N ILE A 336 -10.12 34.40 19.11
CA ILE A 336 -10.16 35.47 18.12
C ILE A 336 -9.64 35.02 16.75
N ILE A 337 -8.76 34.02 16.70
CA ILE A 337 -8.22 33.48 15.44
C ILE A 337 -9.33 32.78 14.66
N ASP A 338 -10.14 31.98 15.34
CA ASP A 338 -11.30 31.34 14.73
C ASP A 338 -12.32 32.38 14.25
N LEU A 339 -12.57 33.44 15.04
CA LEU A 339 -13.48 34.52 14.62
C LEU A 339 -12.96 35.26 13.39
N VAL A 340 -11.65 35.42 13.25
CA VAL A 340 -11.03 36.00 12.04
C VAL A 340 -11.31 35.14 10.81
N LEU A 341 -11.34 33.81 10.93
CA LEU A 341 -11.71 32.92 9.82
C LEU A 341 -13.18 33.10 9.41
N VAL A 342 -14.11 33.18 10.37
CA VAL A 342 -15.52 33.51 10.08
C VAL A 342 -15.63 34.88 9.38
N ALA A 343 -14.95 35.90 9.93
CA ALA A 343 -14.99 37.26 9.39
C ALA A 343 -14.38 37.36 7.99
N LYS A 344 -13.34 36.57 7.68
CA LYS A 344 -12.75 36.48 6.34
C LYS A 344 -13.79 36.07 5.30
N ASN A 345 -14.73 35.21 5.69
CA ASN A 345 -15.73 34.66 4.80
C ASN A 345 -17.07 35.38 4.85
N PHE A 346 -17.16 36.52 5.55
CA PHE A 346 -18.39 37.27 5.69
C PHE A 346 -18.99 37.69 4.34
N GLY A 347 -20.27 37.38 4.16
CA GLY A 347 -21.04 37.63 2.94
C GLY A 347 -20.89 36.55 1.86
N MET A 348 -20.11 35.49 2.11
CA MET A 348 -20.03 34.36 1.20
C MET A 348 -21.21 33.42 1.39
N SER A 349 -21.62 32.76 0.30
CA SER A 349 -22.73 31.81 0.27
C SER A 349 -22.31 30.56 -0.48
N GLY A 350 -22.73 29.40 0.00
CA GLY A 350 -22.51 28.13 -0.70
C GLY A 350 -23.68 27.73 -1.62
N PRO A 351 -23.59 26.53 -2.24
CA PRO A 351 -22.41 25.66 -2.25
C PRO A 351 -21.23 26.34 -2.97
N THR A 352 -20.04 26.26 -2.39
CA THR A 352 -18.79 26.71 -3.02
C THR A 352 -18.33 25.71 -4.07
N ASP A 353 -17.38 26.07 -4.93
CA ASP A 353 -16.84 25.16 -5.95
C ASP A 353 -15.77 24.18 -5.41
N GLY A 354 -15.52 24.20 -4.09
CA GLY A 354 -14.51 23.36 -3.46
C GLY A 354 -13.07 23.80 -3.71
N SER A 355 -12.83 24.94 -4.38
CA SER A 355 -11.48 25.44 -4.59
C SER A 355 -10.90 26.05 -3.30
N PRO A 356 -9.56 26.02 -3.11
CA PRO A 356 -8.95 26.71 -1.99
C PRO A 356 -9.32 28.20 -2.04
N GLY A 357 -9.87 28.73 -0.95
CA GLY A 357 -10.28 30.13 -0.87
C GLY A 357 -9.12 31.09 -1.12
N GLY A 358 -9.04 31.63 -2.34
CA GLY A 358 -7.93 32.46 -2.80
C GLY A 358 -8.40 33.64 -3.64
N GLY A 359 -8.49 34.82 -3.02
CA GLY A 359 -8.40 36.10 -3.73
C GLY A 359 -9.66 36.97 -3.81
N GLY A 360 -10.63 36.79 -2.92
CA GLY A 360 -11.69 37.81 -2.75
C GLY A 360 -11.05 39.14 -2.33
N SER A 361 -10.93 40.10 -3.26
CA SER A 361 -10.62 41.48 -2.91
C SER A 361 -11.75 42.00 -2.04
N PHE A 362 -11.45 42.38 -0.79
CA PHE A 362 -12.39 43.11 0.06
C PHE A 362 -12.94 44.32 -0.71
N PRO A 363 -14.27 44.41 -0.95
CA PRO A 363 -14.86 45.63 -1.46
C PRO A 363 -15.07 46.58 -0.29
N PHE A 364 -14.02 47.29 0.11
CA PHE A 364 -14.13 48.57 0.82
C PHE A 364 -13.26 49.61 0.14
#